data_AF-A0A962D7C5-F1
#
_entry.id   AF-A0A962D7C5-F1
#
_cell.length_a   1.000
_cell.length_b   1.000
_cell.length_c   1.000
_cell.angle_alpha   90.00
_cell.angle_beta   90.00
_cell.angle_gamma   90.00
#
_symmetry.space_group_name_H-M   'P 1'
#
loop_
_entity.id
_entity.type
_entity.pdbx_description
1 polymer ?
#
loop_
_entity_poly.entity_id
_entity_poly.type
_entity_poly.pdbx_seq_one_letter_code
_entity_poly.pdbx_strand_id
1 'polypeptide(L)'
;MSERFTEHLRTRIDRYGPLCVGIDPSSALLARCGLPDTAAGALDLARRVLDAAAGEVAVIKPQAAYFERFGAAGLQAIEQLLALARAQDTPVIYDAKRGDIDATA
;
A
#
# COMPACT_ATOMS: atom_id res chain seq x y z
N MET A 1 2.37 18.53 -16.73
CA MET A 1 3.29 17.38 -16.75
C MET A 1 3.24 16.75 -15.38
N SER A 2 3.14 15.42 -15.28
CA SER A 2 3.19 14.75 -13.97
C SER A 2 4.55 15.02 -13.33
N GLU A 3 4.58 15.41 -12.05
CA GLU A 3 5.80 15.48 -11.25
C GLU A 3 6.50 14.10 -11.24
N ARG A 4 7.84 14.07 -11.21
CA ARG A 4 8.57 12.80 -11.10
C ARG A 4 8.38 12.23 -9.70
N PHE A 5 8.28 10.90 -9.58
CA PHE A 5 8.11 10.23 -8.28
C PHE A 5 9.17 10.65 -7.24
N THR A 6 10.43 10.80 -7.66
CA THR A 6 11.52 11.19 -6.76
C THR A 6 11.41 12.61 -6.22
N GLU A 7 10.93 13.55 -7.04
CA GLU A 7 10.68 14.94 -6.64
C GLU A 7 9.50 14.99 -5.67
N HIS A 8 8.40 14.32 -6.04
CA HIS A 8 7.21 14.21 -5.22
C HIS A 8 7.49 13.58 -3.84
N LEU A 9 8.25 12.48 -3.81
CA LEU A 9 8.63 11.80 -2.58
C LEU A 9 9.55 12.68 -1.72
N ARG A 10 10.50 13.42 -2.30
CA ARG A 10 11.36 14.35 -1.54
C ARG A 10 10.54 15.44 -0.87
N THR A 11 9.63 16.08 -1.61
CA THR A 11 8.71 17.08 -1.07
C THR A 11 7.94 16.55 0.14
N ARG A 12 7.52 15.28 0.09
CA ARG A 12 6.78 14.64 1.19
C ARG A 12 7.66 14.22 2.35
N ILE A 13 8.91 13.80 2.12
CA ILE A 13 9.90 13.54 3.17
C ILE A 13 10.21 14.83 3.93
N ASP A 14 10.41 15.94 3.23
CA ASP A 14 10.69 17.24 3.85
C ASP A 14 9.51 17.72 4.71
N ARG A 15 8.28 17.40 4.30
CA ARG A 15 7.05 17.81 5.00
C ARG A 15 6.63 16.90 6.15
N TYR A 16 6.70 15.59 5.96
CA TYR A 16 6.13 14.59 6.87
C TYR A 16 7.18 13.70 7.54
N GLY A 17 8.47 13.91 7.23
CA GLY A 17 9.58 13.13 7.75
C GLY A 17 9.86 11.82 6.97
N PRO A 18 11.02 11.19 7.21
CA PRO A 18 11.50 10.04 6.43
C PRO A 18 10.87 8.71 6.89
N LEU A 19 9.55 8.66 7.08
CA LEU A 19 8.81 7.47 7.47
C LEU A 19 8.14 6.80 6.28
N CYS A 20 8.35 5.49 6.16
CA CYS A 20 7.65 4.61 5.23
C CYS A 20 6.79 3.62 6.04
N VAL A 21 5.47 3.68 5.88
CA VAL A 21 4.54 2.81 6.62
C VAL A 21 4.24 1.56 5.80
N GLY A 22 4.53 0.38 6.35
CA GLY A 22 4.16 -0.90 5.76
C GLY A 22 2.67 -1.19 5.90
N ILE A 23 2.06 -1.77 4.85
CA ILE A 23 0.69 -2.29 4.89
C ILE A 23 0.74 -3.79 4.64
N ASP A 24 0.73 -4.54 5.75
CA ASP A 24 1.07 -5.96 5.79
C ASP A 24 -0.06 -6.78 6.49
N PRO A 25 -1.23 -7.01 5.84
CA PRO A 25 -2.39 -7.66 6.44
C PRO A 25 -2.23 -9.18 6.66
N SER A 26 -1.28 -9.54 7.53
CA SER A 26 -1.09 -10.92 8.02
C SER A 26 -2.33 -11.42 8.78
N SER A 27 -2.56 -12.73 8.77
CA SER A 27 -3.65 -13.34 9.54
C SER A 27 -3.61 -12.96 11.03
N ALA A 28 -2.41 -12.86 11.62
CA ALA A 28 -2.24 -12.43 13.00
C ALA A 28 -2.63 -10.97 13.22
N LEU A 29 -2.27 -10.07 12.30
CA LEU A 29 -2.66 -8.65 12.39
C LEU A 29 -4.17 -8.47 12.18
N LEU A 30 -4.74 -9.18 11.20
CA LEU A 30 -6.19 -9.18 10.97
C LEU A 30 -6.95 -9.66 12.22
N ALA A 31 -6.53 -10.78 12.81
CA ALA A 31 -7.13 -11.31 14.05
C ALA A 31 -7.01 -10.31 15.21
N ARG A 32 -5.85 -9.69 15.39
CA ARG A 32 -5.63 -8.64 16.42
C ARG A 32 -6.54 -7.42 16.23
N CYS A 33 -6.88 -7.10 14.99
CA CYS A 33 -7.78 -6.00 14.64
C CYS A 33 -9.25 -6.41 14.59
N GLY A 34 -9.58 -7.67 14.89
CA GLY A 34 -10.95 -8.19 14.81
C GLY A 34 -11.50 -8.26 13.38
N LEU A 35 -10.61 -8.39 12.38
CA LEU A 35 -10.96 -8.46 10.96
C LEU A 35 -10.93 -9.91 10.46
N PRO A 36 -11.82 -10.29 9.53
CA PRO A 36 -11.81 -11.63 8.95
C PRO A 36 -10.55 -11.86 8.11
N ASP A 37 -10.06 -13.09 8.09
CA ASP A 37 -8.89 -13.47 7.28
C ASP A 37 -9.29 -13.67 5.80
N THR A 38 -9.69 -12.58 5.15
CA THR A 38 -10.19 -12.53 3.76
C THR A 38 -9.64 -11.31 3.03
N ALA A 39 -9.80 -11.27 1.70
CA ALA A 39 -9.45 -10.09 0.90
C ALA A 39 -10.16 -8.81 1.38
N ALA A 40 -11.42 -8.93 1.81
CA ALA A 40 -12.19 -7.82 2.35
C ALA A 40 -11.62 -7.33 3.69
N GLY A 41 -11.21 -8.23 4.59
CA GLY A 41 -10.55 -7.87 5.84
C GLY A 41 -9.18 -7.23 5.61
N ALA A 42 -8.41 -7.72 4.62
CA ALA A 42 -7.14 -7.12 4.22
C ALA A 42 -7.32 -5.70 3.66
N LEU A 43 -8.34 -5.47 2.82
CA LEU A 43 -8.68 -4.14 2.34
C LEU A 43 -9.13 -3.20 3.46
N ASP A 44 -9.95 -3.68 4.39
CA ASP A 44 -10.40 -2.87 5.54
C ASP A 44 -9.19 -2.44 6.41
N LEU A 45 -8.31 -3.38 6.76
CA LEU A 45 -7.07 -3.05 7.46
C LEU A 45 -6.24 -2.02 6.68
N ALA A 46 -6.04 -2.25 5.38
CA ALA A 46 -5.23 -1.38 4.54
C ALA A 46 -5.81 0.03 4.43
N ARG A 47 -7.14 0.17 4.31
CA ARG A 47 -7.83 1.46 4.35
C ARG A 47 -7.64 2.18 5.66
N ARG A 48 -7.80 1.48 6.80
CA ARG A 48 -7.58 2.08 8.13
C ARG A 48 -6.15 2.58 8.29
N VAL A 49 -5.17 1.83 7.80
CA VAL A 49 -3.77 2.26 7.83
C VAL A 49 -3.53 3.45 6.89
N LEU A 50 -4.07 3.43 5.67
CA LEU A 50 -3.96 4.57 4.75
C LEU A 50 -4.60 5.83 5.35
N ASP A 51 -5.83 5.75 5.86
CA ASP A 51 -6.55 6.88 6.45
C ASP A 51 -5.80 7.47 7.66
N ALA A 52 -5.12 6.63 8.45
CA ALA A 52 -4.29 7.07 9.57
C ALA A 52 -2.93 7.64 9.14
N ALA A 53 -2.41 7.24 7.97
CA ALA A 53 -1.10 7.64 7.46
C ALA A 53 -1.17 8.86 6.52
N ALA A 54 -2.31 9.08 5.86
CA ALA A 54 -2.51 10.13 4.88
C ALA A 54 -2.31 11.51 5.53
N GLY A 55 -1.37 12.28 4.96
CA GLY A 55 -1.00 13.59 5.50
C GLY A 55 -0.08 13.56 6.73
N GLU A 56 0.33 12.37 7.19
CA GLU A 56 1.21 12.20 8.34
C GLU A 56 2.55 11.53 7.97
N VAL A 57 2.60 10.83 6.83
CA VAL A 57 3.82 10.12 6.39
C VAL A 57 4.19 10.42 4.95
N ALA A 58 5.47 10.23 4.63
CA ALA A 58 5.97 10.47 3.28
C ALA A 58 5.41 9.47 2.28
N VAL A 59 5.34 8.19 2.64
CA VAL A 59 5.05 7.07 1.73
C VAL A 59 4.47 5.86 2.46
N ILE A 60 3.63 5.09 1.77
CA ILE A 60 3.19 3.77 2.21
C ILE A 60 3.79 2.66 1.34
N LYS A 61 3.92 1.45 1.89
CA LYS A 61 4.49 0.29 1.20
C LYS A 61 3.65 -0.97 1.44
N PRO A 62 2.56 -1.18 0.69
CA PRO A 62 1.81 -2.44 0.74
C PRO A 62 2.67 -3.60 0.23
N GLN A 63 2.66 -4.72 0.97
CA GLN A 63 3.32 -5.96 0.58
C GLN A 63 2.35 -6.86 -0.19
N ALA A 64 2.66 -7.08 -1.48
CA ALA A 64 1.85 -7.82 -2.42
C ALA A 64 1.40 -9.19 -1.89
N ALA A 65 2.31 -9.96 -1.29
CA ALA A 65 2.06 -11.34 -0.87
C ALA A 65 0.88 -11.48 0.12
N TYR A 66 0.65 -10.48 0.98
CA TYR A 66 -0.48 -10.52 1.93
C TYR A 66 -1.84 -10.33 1.27
N PHE A 67 -1.88 -9.77 0.06
CA PHE A 67 -3.08 -9.65 -0.76
C PHE A 67 -3.18 -10.83 -1.73
N GLU A 68 -2.09 -11.17 -2.43
CA GLU A 68 -2.04 -12.23 -3.46
C GLU A 68 -2.49 -13.61 -2.94
N ARG A 69 -2.27 -13.91 -1.65
CA ARG A 69 -2.75 -15.16 -1.02
C ARG A 69 -4.27 -15.35 -1.09
N PHE A 70 -5.04 -14.30 -1.37
CA PHE A 70 -6.49 -14.35 -1.57
C PHE A 70 -6.89 -14.47 -3.05
N GLY A 71 -5.94 -14.70 -3.95
CA GLY A 71 -6.17 -14.81 -5.39
C GLY A 71 -6.72 -13.51 -6.00
N ALA A 72 -7.63 -13.64 -6.96
CA ALA A 72 -8.19 -12.51 -7.71
C ALA A 72 -8.86 -11.46 -6.81
N ALA A 73 -9.54 -11.88 -5.74
CA ALA A 73 -10.15 -10.94 -4.79
C ALA A 73 -9.09 -10.11 -4.04
N GLY A 74 -7.92 -10.69 -3.77
CA GLY A 74 -6.78 -9.98 -3.20
C GLY A 74 -6.18 -8.96 -4.14
N LEU A 75 -6.07 -9.30 -5.43
CA LEU A 75 -5.63 -8.36 -6.47
C LEU A 75 -6.58 -7.16 -6.58
N GLN A 76 -7.90 -7.40 -6.58
CA GLN A 76 -8.90 -6.32 -6.56
C GLN A 76 -8.80 -5.46 -5.30
N ALA A 77 -8.53 -6.07 -4.14
CA ALA A 77 -8.35 -5.34 -2.88
C ALA A 77 -7.13 -4.39 -2.95
N ILE A 78 -5.99 -4.86 -3.46
CA ILE A 78 -4.82 -3.99 -3.57
C ILE A 78 -5.00 -2.92 -4.65
N GLU A 79 -5.66 -3.21 -5.77
CA GLU A 79 -6.02 -2.20 -6.78
C GLU A 79 -6.85 -1.06 -6.17
N GLN A 80 -7.84 -1.39 -5.33
CA GLN A 80 -8.65 -0.39 -4.63
C GLN A 80 -7.81 0.45 -3.66
N LEU A 81 -6.90 -0.17 -2.90
CA LEU A 81 -5.99 0.56 -2.01
C LEU A 81 -5.10 1.54 -2.80
N LEU A 82 -4.53 1.11 -3.92
CA LEU A 82 -3.68 1.95 -4.77
C LEU A 82 -4.46 3.14 -5.36
N ALA A 83 -5.71 2.93 -5.75
CA ALA A 83 -6.59 3.99 -6.23
C ALA A 83 -6.90 5.02 -5.12
N LEU A 84 -7.17 4.56 -3.90
CA LEU A 84 -7.41 5.43 -2.75
C LEU A 84 -6.17 6.24 -2.39
N ALA A 85 -5.00 5.61 -2.32
CA ALA A 85 -3.74 6.29 -2.03
C ALA A 85 -3.43 7.39 -3.08
N ARG A 86 -3.67 7.09 -4.36
CA ARG A 86 -3.56 8.08 -5.45
C ARG A 86 -4.53 9.24 -5.29
N ALA A 87 -5.78 8.97 -4.93
CA ALA A 87 -6.78 10.03 -4.70
C ALA A 87 -6.42 10.94 -3.52
N GLN A 88 -5.66 10.43 -2.55
CA GLN A 88 -5.15 11.17 -1.39
C GLN A 88 -3.73 11.71 -1.60
N ASP A 89 -3.20 11.69 -2.83
CA ASP A 89 -1.84 12.16 -3.18
C ASP A 89 -0.74 11.52 -2.30
N THR A 90 -0.93 10.27 -1.89
CA THR A 90 0.01 9.53 -1.05
C THR A 90 0.87 8.61 -1.91
N PRO A 91 2.20 8.79 -1.93
CA PRO A 91 3.11 7.92 -2.66
C PRO A 91 3.00 6.48 -2.18
N VAL A 92 3.15 5.56 -3.12
CA VAL A 92 3.12 4.13 -2.85
C VAL A 92 4.37 3.47 -3.42
N ILE A 93 5.02 2.65 -2.61
CA ILE A 93 5.98 1.64 -3.05
C ILE A 93 5.25 0.29 -3.05
N TYR A 94 4.87 -0.21 -4.22
CA TYR A 94 4.26 -1.52 -4.32
C TYR A 94 5.35 -2.60 -4.17
N ASP A 95 5.45 -3.20 -2.99
CA ASP A 95 6.49 -4.18 -2.66
C ASP A 95 6.10 -5.57 -3.18
N ALA A 96 6.24 -5.74 -4.50
CA ALA A 96 5.91 -6.95 -5.24
C ALA A 96 7.13 -7.81 -5.61
N LYS A 97 8.34 -7.27 -5.39
CA LYS A 97 9.64 -7.91 -5.69
C LYS A 97 9.67 -8.61 -7.06
N ARG A 98 9.03 -7.99 -8.07
CA ARG A 98 9.07 -8.52 -9.43
C ARG A 98 10.50 -8.47 -9.95
N GLY A 99 10.89 -9.53 -10.63
CA GLY A 99 12.21 -9.71 -11.20
C GLY A 99 12.07 -10.68 -12.35
N ASP A 100 12.09 -10.13 -13.56
CA ASP A 100 12.01 -10.84 -14.82
C ASP A 100 12.86 -10.07 -15.85
N ILE A 101 12.86 -10.49 -17.12
CA ILE A 101 13.72 -9.91 -18.17
C ILE A 101 12.92 -9.39 -19.38
N ASP A 102 13.44 -8.36 -20.03
CA ASP A 102 12.92 -7.83 -21.29
C ASP A 102 11.39 -7.58 -21.28
N ALA A 103 10.62 -8.38 -22.02
CA ALA A 103 9.18 -8.18 -22.20
C ALA A 103 8.32 -8.59 -21.00
N THR A 104 8.90 -9.30 -20.01
CA THR A 104 8.20 -9.76 -18.81
C THR A 104 8.55 -8.93 -17.56
N ALA A 105 9.49 -7.98 -17.68
CA ALA A 105 9.91 -7.06 -16.61
C ALA A 105 8.96 -5.87 -16.39
#